data_AF-A0A8C9CRQ9-F1
#
_entry.id   AF-A0A8C9CRQ9-F1
#
_cell.length_a   1.000
_cell.length_b   1.000
_cell.length_c   1.000
_cell.angle_alpha   90.00
_cell.angle_beta   90.00
_cell.angle_gamma   90.00
#
_symmetry.space_group_name_H-M   'P 1'
#
loop_
_entity.id
_entity.type
_entity.pdbx_description
1 polymer ?
#
loop_
_entity_poly.entity_id
_entity_poly.type
_entity_poly.pdbx_seq_one_letter_code
_entity_poly.pdbx_strand_id
1 'polypeptide(L)'
;VSVTQENSQFRMLMHEVKFFKNYTLKSMTCYVRRNGKCQLHTVWADKTPFKLLFFDHEKCIKNTGTGFVIGNWVFHDADHHFPQIYCYPEFQVGITRSPSKFYVLIHFVSNTTILFKAHFINDFGNMRRLTAALATGTNITEEMWKVYVNLTRYYEIPIANIKNVYETGKSVSVN
;
A
#
# COMPACT_ATOMS: atom_id res chain seq x y z
N VAL A 1 8.87 -13.59 21.38
CA VAL A 1 8.12 -14.23 20.26
C VAL A 1 8.63 -13.60 18.97
N SER A 2 9.42 -14.31 18.16
CA SER A 2 9.88 -13.76 16.88
C SER A 2 8.68 -13.71 15.94
N VAL A 3 8.34 -12.53 15.46
CA VAL A 3 7.39 -12.38 14.37
C VAL A 3 8.14 -12.88 13.15
N THR A 4 7.99 -14.16 12.81
CA THR A 4 8.42 -14.64 11.50
C THR A 4 7.82 -13.69 10.46
N GLN A 5 8.65 -13.27 9.51
CA GLN A 5 8.34 -12.24 8.50
C GLN A 5 7.03 -12.53 7.72
N GLU A 6 6.53 -13.76 7.79
CA GLU A 6 5.25 -14.26 7.28
C GLU A 6 4.00 -13.74 8.00
N ASN A 7 4.06 -13.40 9.29
CA ASN A 7 2.93 -12.89 10.10
C ASN A 7 2.90 -11.36 10.17
N SER A 8 3.60 -10.72 9.25
CA SER A 8 3.65 -9.27 9.12
C SER A 8 2.29 -8.73 8.64
N GLN A 9 1.68 -7.81 9.39
CA GLN A 9 0.44 -7.12 9.00
C GLN A 9 0.58 -6.35 7.67
N PHE A 10 1.81 -6.18 7.18
CA PHE A 10 2.15 -5.56 5.90
C PHE A 10 1.99 -6.50 4.70
N ARG A 11 1.84 -7.82 4.92
CA ARG A 11 1.55 -8.81 3.87
C ARG A 11 0.05 -8.92 3.64
N MET A 12 -0.46 -8.05 2.78
CA MET A 12 -1.86 -8.04 2.36
C MET A 12 -2.02 -8.80 1.05
N LEU A 13 -2.83 -9.86 1.04
CA LEU A 13 -3.28 -10.48 -0.20
C LEU A 13 -4.52 -9.72 -0.68
N MET A 14 -4.35 -8.86 -1.67
CA MET A 14 -5.47 -8.07 -2.21
C MET A 14 -6.48 -8.99 -2.89
N HIS A 15 -7.75 -8.85 -2.52
CA HIS A 15 -8.86 -9.57 -3.12
C HIS A 15 -9.65 -8.69 -4.09
N GLU A 16 -9.99 -7.47 -3.66
CA GLU A 16 -10.83 -6.57 -4.44
C GLU A 16 -10.49 -5.10 -4.17
N VAL A 17 -10.51 -4.28 -5.22
CA VAL A 17 -10.46 -2.81 -5.12
C VAL A 17 -11.61 -2.23 -5.92
N LYS A 18 -12.48 -1.45 -5.27
CA LYS A 18 -13.61 -0.77 -5.91
C LYS A 18 -13.49 0.74 -5.76
N PHE A 19 -13.86 1.46 -6.81
CA PHE A 19 -13.89 2.92 -6.84
C PHE A 19 -15.33 3.41 -6.94
N PHE A 20 -15.64 4.47 -6.23
CA PHE A 20 -16.97 5.08 -6.12
C PHE A 20 -16.87 6.59 -6.32
N LYS A 21 -18.04 7.22 -6.55
CA LYS A 21 -18.18 8.68 -6.57
C LYS A 21 -17.13 9.36 -7.46
N ASN A 22 -16.98 8.92 -8.70
CA ASN A 22 -15.99 9.45 -9.65
C ASN A 22 -14.54 9.47 -9.11
N TYR A 23 -14.08 8.34 -8.56
CA TYR A 23 -12.73 8.16 -7.99
C TYR A 23 -12.40 9.07 -6.79
N THR A 24 -13.40 9.49 -6.02
CA THR A 24 -13.19 10.22 -4.76
C THR A 24 -13.24 9.33 -3.52
N LEU A 25 -13.85 8.15 -3.64
CA LEU A 25 -13.97 7.15 -2.58
C LEU A 25 -13.54 5.78 -3.14
N LYS A 26 -12.88 4.97 -2.33
CA LYS A 26 -12.57 3.57 -2.68
C LYS A 26 -12.77 2.64 -1.50
N SER A 27 -12.99 1.36 -1.79
CA SER A 27 -12.90 0.27 -0.83
C SER A 27 -11.83 -0.72 -1.29
N MET A 28 -11.05 -1.23 -0.35
CA MET A 28 -10.03 -2.25 -0.58
C MET A 28 -10.30 -3.43 0.33
N THR A 29 -10.53 -4.59 -0.26
CA THR A 29 -10.75 -5.84 0.46
C THR A 29 -9.51 -6.72 0.32
N CYS A 30 -8.92 -7.13 1.44
CA CYS A 30 -7.70 -7.93 1.46
C CYS A 30 -7.73 -8.97 2.58
N TYR A 31 -6.96 -10.04 2.38
CA TYR A 31 -6.66 -10.99 3.44
C TYR A 31 -5.36 -10.60 4.14
N VAL A 32 -5.39 -10.60 5.47
CA VAL A 32 -4.22 -10.38 6.34
C VAL A 32 -4.07 -11.60 7.25
N ARG A 33 -2.84 -12.08 7.42
CA ARG A 33 -2.57 -13.17 8.36
C ARG A 33 -2.30 -12.57 9.74
N ARG A 34 -3.16 -12.89 10.72
CA ARG A 34 -2.99 -12.53 12.13
C ARG A 34 -2.99 -13.78 12.98
N ASN A 35 -1.94 -13.96 13.78
CA ASN A 35 -1.77 -15.12 14.67
C ASN A 35 -1.98 -16.46 13.93
N GLY A 36 -1.39 -16.58 12.74
CA GLY A 36 -1.49 -17.78 11.90
C GLY A 36 -2.81 -17.94 11.12
N LYS A 37 -3.85 -17.15 11.42
CA LYS A 37 -5.17 -17.21 10.74
C LYS A 37 -5.32 -16.13 9.67
N CYS A 38 -5.91 -16.48 8.54
CA CYS A 38 -6.29 -15.50 7.51
C CYS A 38 -7.57 -14.78 7.93
N GLN A 39 -7.55 -13.45 7.92
CA GLN A 39 -8.70 -12.60 8.23
C GLN A 39 -8.99 -11.72 7.02
N LEU A 40 -10.26 -11.65 6.62
CA LEU A 40 -10.72 -10.75 5.57
C LEU A 40 -10.98 -9.37 6.17
N HIS A 41 -10.40 -8.34 5.57
CA HIS A 41 -10.59 -6.96 5.95
C HIS A 41 -11.07 -6.16 4.75
N THR A 42 -12.00 -5.24 4.98
CA THR A 42 -12.40 -4.22 4.00
C THR A 42 -12.12 -2.86 4.58
N VAL A 43 -11.28 -2.08 3.90
CA VAL A 43 -10.86 -0.75 4.31
C VAL A 43 -11.42 0.27 3.32
N TRP A 44 -12.06 1.31 3.86
CA TRP A 44 -12.54 2.44 3.06
C TRP A 44 -11.51 3.55 3.03
N ALA A 45 -11.48 4.29 1.94
CA ALA A 45 -10.55 5.41 1.82
C ALA A 45 -11.05 6.53 0.93
N ASP A 46 -10.87 7.75 1.42
CA ASP A 46 -11.16 8.99 0.71
C ASP A 46 -9.93 9.50 -0.04
N LYS A 47 -10.14 10.02 -1.25
CA LYS A 47 -9.11 10.75 -2.00
C LYS A 47 -8.95 12.14 -1.38
N THR A 48 -7.73 12.52 -1.04
CA THR A 48 -7.47 13.86 -0.48
C THR A 48 -7.32 14.88 -1.60
N PRO A 49 -7.84 16.11 -1.43
CA PRO A 49 -7.68 17.18 -2.41
C PRO A 49 -6.27 17.79 -2.41
N PHE A 50 -5.49 17.55 -1.35
CA PHE A 50 -4.16 18.12 -1.18
C PHE A 50 -3.05 17.14 -1.57
N LYS A 51 -1.94 17.67 -2.10
CA LYS A 51 -0.69 16.94 -2.35
C LYS A 51 0.06 16.84 -1.03
N LEU A 52 0.19 15.64 -0.48
CA LEU A 52 0.99 15.39 0.72
C LEU A 52 2.48 15.59 0.36
N LEU A 53 3.17 16.40 1.16
CA LEU A 53 4.54 16.83 0.86
C LEU A 53 5.57 15.69 0.85
N PHE A 54 5.25 14.54 1.48
CA PHE A 54 6.11 13.35 1.51
C PHE A 54 6.12 12.52 0.21
N PHE A 55 5.27 12.89 -0.74
CA PHE A 55 5.14 12.20 -2.02
C PHE A 55 5.65 13.12 -3.12
N ASP A 56 6.98 13.11 -3.34
CA ASP A 56 7.55 13.75 -4.52
C ASP A 56 7.24 12.89 -5.76
N HIS A 57 6.36 13.44 -6.60
CA HIS A 57 5.75 12.77 -7.74
C HIS A 57 6.47 13.03 -9.05
N GLU A 58 7.16 14.18 -9.13
CA GLU A 58 7.43 14.82 -10.42
C GLU A 58 8.61 14.19 -11.15
N LYS A 59 9.44 13.43 -10.44
CA LYS A 59 10.67 12.85 -11.01
C LYS A 59 10.56 11.38 -11.38
N CYS A 60 9.74 10.59 -10.70
CA CYS A 60 9.77 9.12 -10.88
C CYS A 60 8.83 8.63 -11.99
N ILE A 61 7.73 9.33 -12.22
CA ILE A 61 6.71 8.92 -13.18
C ILE A 61 6.48 10.10 -14.11
N LYS A 62 7.36 10.24 -15.12
CA LYS A 62 7.05 11.07 -16.28
C LYS A 62 5.66 10.66 -16.73
N ASN A 63 4.74 11.64 -16.86
CA ASN A 63 3.40 11.49 -17.40
C ASN A 63 3.38 10.42 -18.50
N THR A 64 3.12 9.17 -18.12
CA THR A 64 2.72 8.16 -19.08
C THR A 64 1.40 8.71 -19.57
N GLY A 65 1.30 9.03 -20.86
CA GLY A 65 0.20 9.78 -21.49
C GLY A 65 -1.17 9.09 -21.43
N THR A 66 -1.39 8.28 -20.41
CA THR A 66 -2.49 7.37 -20.17
C THR A 66 -3.54 7.95 -19.20
N GLY A 67 -3.41 9.20 -18.77
CA GLY A 67 -4.48 9.93 -18.07
C GLY A 67 -4.86 9.38 -16.69
N PHE A 68 -3.96 8.63 -16.04
CA PHE A 68 -4.30 7.82 -14.88
C PHE A 68 -4.29 8.58 -13.55
N VAL A 69 -5.21 8.17 -12.66
CA VAL A 69 -5.48 8.82 -11.37
C VAL A 69 -4.28 8.71 -10.43
N ILE A 70 -3.49 9.78 -10.33
CA ILE A 70 -2.56 9.96 -9.21
C ILE A 70 -3.32 10.64 -8.08
N GLY A 71 -3.28 10.07 -6.89
CA GLY A 71 -3.95 10.64 -5.74
C GLY A 71 -3.42 10.11 -4.43
N ASN A 72 -3.43 11.00 -3.44
CA ASN A 72 -3.26 10.65 -2.04
C ASN A 72 -4.61 10.16 -1.52
N TRP A 73 -4.58 9.11 -0.71
CA TRP A 73 -5.77 8.48 -0.15
C TRP A 73 -5.57 8.27 1.34
N VAL A 74 -6.63 8.51 2.12
CA VAL A 74 -6.65 8.29 3.57
C VAL A 74 -7.52 7.09 3.87
N PHE A 75 -6.95 6.07 4.50
CA PHE A 75 -7.70 4.91 4.97
C PHE A 75 -8.39 5.25 6.30
N HIS A 76 -9.69 4.97 6.38
CA HIS A 76 -10.48 5.07 7.60
C HIS A 76 -10.25 3.83 8.47
N ASP A 77 -10.30 4.03 9.80
CA ASP A 77 -10.18 2.99 10.82
C ASP A 77 -8.96 2.08 10.59
N ALA A 78 -7.88 2.69 10.08
CA ALA A 78 -6.68 1.97 9.68
C ALA A 78 -6.05 1.22 10.86
N ASP A 79 -6.29 1.64 12.09
CA ASP A 79 -5.86 1.01 13.33
C ASP A 79 -6.56 -0.32 13.60
N HIS A 80 -7.84 -0.42 13.26
CA HIS A 80 -8.57 -1.67 13.38
C HIS A 80 -8.02 -2.72 12.38
N HIS A 81 -7.68 -2.25 11.18
CA HIS A 81 -7.19 -3.07 10.08
C HIS A 81 -5.68 -3.34 10.13
N PHE A 82 -4.90 -2.43 10.73
CA PHE A 82 -3.44 -2.46 10.77
C PHE A 82 -2.91 -1.82 12.08
N PRO A 83 -3.14 -2.44 13.25
CA PRO A 83 -2.86 -1.83 14.56
C PRO A 83 -1.38 -1.50 14.81
N GLN A 84 -0.46 -2.00 14.00
CA GLN A 84 0.98 -1.73 14.09
C GLN A 84 1.46 -0.62 13.14
N ILE A 85 0.53 0.10 12.52
CA ILE A 85 0.79 1.16 11.55
C ILE A 85 0.34 2.50 12.13
N TYR A 86 1.30 3.35 12.44
CA TYR A 86 1.03 4.71 12.89
C TYR A 86 1.32 5.69 11.76
N CYS A 87 0.45 6.68 11.61
CA CYS A 87 0.70 7.76 10.68
C CYS A 87 1.92 8.57 11.12
N TYR A 88 2.77 8.94 10.17
CA TYR A 88 3.76 10.00 10.39
C TYR A 88 3.02 11.35 10.28
N PRO A 89 2.97 12.19 11.32
CA PRO A 89 2.21 13.44 11.25
C PRO A 89 2.93 14.48 10.35
N GLU A 90 2.14 15.21 9.55
CA GLU A 90 2.64 16.26 8.66
C GLU A 90 2.99 17.57 9.38
N PHE A 91 2.43 17.87 10.54
CA PHE A 91 2.45 19.25 11.08
C PHE A 91 2.63 19.37 12.60
N GLN A 92 2.87 18.27 13.31
CA GLN A 92 3.03 18.30 14.77
C GLN A 92 4.39 17.74 15.17
N VAL A 93 5.09 18.50 16.03
CA VAL A 93 6.30 18.06 16.71
C VAL A 93 5.92 16.97 17.70
N GLY A 94 5.86 15.72 17.24
CA GLY A 94 5.51 14.56 18.06
C GLY A 94 4.90 13.45 17.22
N ILE A 95 5.01 12.20 17.68
CA ILE A 95 4.33 11.06 17.05
C ILE A 95 2.85 11.14 17.43
N THR A 96 1.99 11.59 16.53
CA THR A 96 0.55 11.50 16.71
C THR A 96 0.16 10.03 16.55
N ARG A 97 0.10 9.29 17.67
CA ARG A 97 -0.50 7.95 17.74
C ARG A 97 -2.03 8.05 17.69
N SER A 98 -2.57 8.84 16.75
CA SER A 98 -3.97 8.72 16.35
C SER A 98 -3.98 7.80 15.14
N PRO A 99 -4.26 6.51 15.34
CA PRO A 99 -4.04 5.49 14.31
C PRO A 99 -5.17 5.48 13.25
N SER A 100 -6.03 6.51 13.26
CA SER A 100 -7.25 6.60 12.45
C SER A 100 -7.04 7.01 10.98
N LYS A 101 -5.85 7.47 10.57
CA LYS A 101 -5.60 7.98 9.20
C LYS A 101 -4.29 7.47 8.63
N PHE A 102 -4.35 6.42 7.82
CA PHE A 102 -3.18 5.92 7.09
C PHE A 102 -3.18 6.45 5.65
N TYR A 103 -2.12 7.17 5.30
CA TYR A 103 -2.01 7.81 3.98
C TYR A 103 -1.26 6.90 3.02
N VAL A 104 -1.89 6.64 1.88
CA VAL A 104 -1.26 5.94 0.77
C VAL A 104 -1.32 6.79 -0.47
N LEU A 105 -0.27 6.69 -1.25
CA LEU A 105 -0.29 7.14 -2.62
C LEU A 105 -0.59 5.99 -3.55
N ILE A 106 -1.52 6.25 -4.45
CA ILE A 106 -1.84 5.36 -5.55
C ILE A 106 -1.44 6.00 -6.87
N HIS A 107 -0.85 5.17 -7.73
CA HIS A 107 -0.66 5.44 -9.15
C HIS A 107 -1.20 4.28 -9.97
N PHE A 108 -2.08 4.55 -10.94
CA PHE A 108 -2.48 3.55 -11.92
C PHE A 108 -1.51 3.58 -13.09
N VAL A 109 -0.86 2.45 -13.36
CA VAL A 109 0.05 2.31 -14.51
C VAL A 109 -0.72 1.77 -15.73
N SER A 110 -1.84 1.08 -15.48
CA SER A 110 -2.81 0.64 -16.47
C SER A 110 -4.19 0.48 -15.80
N ASN A 111 -5.20 0.10 -16.59
CA ASN A 111 -6.52 -0.30 -16.07
C ASN A 111 -6.46 -1.55 -15.18
N THR A 112 -5.36 -2.31 -15.27
CA THR A 112 -5.17 -3.58 -14.58
C THR A 112 -4.17 -3.50 -13.44
N THR A 113 -3.37 -2.43 -13.36
CA THR A 113 -2.22 -2.38 -12.46
C THR A 113 -2.14 -1.08 -11.68
N ILE A 114 -2.06 -1.23 -10.35
CA ILE A 114 -1.98 -0.16 -9.38
C ILE A 114 -0.66 -0.27 -8.63
N LEU A 115 0.10 0.81 -8.57
CA LEU A 115 1.24 0.96 -7.69
C LEU A 115 0.82 1.71 -6.43
N PHE A 116 1.21 1.15 -5.29
CA PHE A 116 0.98 1.71 -3.97
C PHE A 116 2.30 2.17 -3.38
N LYS A 117 2.24 3.28 -2.65
CA LYS A 117 3.30 3.71 -1.76
C LYS A 117 2.70 4.16 -0.44
N ALA A 118 3.38 3.86 0.66
CA ALA A 118 3.06 4.40 1.97
C ALA A 118 4.34 4.73 2.76
N HIS A 119 4.25 5.79 3.57
CA HIS A 119 5.20 6.07 4.64
C HIS A 119 4.47 5.94 5.97
N PHE A 120 5.07 5.24 6.93
CA PHE A 120 4.46 5.03 8.25
C PHE A 120 5.50 4.85 9.34
N ILE A 121 5.07 4.97 10.59
CA ILE A 121 5.84 4.63 11.77
C ILE A 121 5.39 3.26 12.25
N ASN A 122 6.34 2.38 12.62
CA ASN A 122 6.01 1.09 13.23
C ASN A 122 5.99 1.17 14.77
N ASP A 123 5.67 0.07 15.45
CA ASP A 123 5.63 -0.01 16.93
C ASP A 123 6.92 0.45 17.64
N PHE A 124 8.05 0.42 16.93
CA PHE A 124 9.35 0.83 17.46
C PHE A 124 9.67 2.32 17.24
N GLY A 125 8.72 3.10 16.72
CA GLY A 125 8.95 4.52 16.39
C GLY A 125 9.77 4.73 15.13
N ASN A 126 10.11 3.68 14.38
CA ASN A 126 10.94 3.79 13.18
C ASN A 126 10.09 4.14 11.96
N MET A 127 10.55 5.12 11.18
CA MET A 127 9.99 5.41 9.87
C MET A 127 10.23 4.22 8.93
N ARG A 128 9.17 3.81 8.24
CA ARG A 128 9.15 2.73 7.26
C ARG A 128 8.55 3.25 5.95
N ARG A 129 9.06 2.70 4.85
CA ARG A 129 8.58 2.94 3.50
C ARG A 129 8.10 1.60 2.94
N LEU A 130 6.96 1.63 2.26
CA LEU A 130 6.38 0.48 1.58
C LEU A 130 6.05 0.88 0.15
N THR A 131 6.40 0.01 -0.79
CA THR A 131 5.90 0.04 -2.17
C THR A 131 5.26 -1.31 -2.47
N ALA A 132 4.14 -1.29 -3.20
CA ALA A 132 3.50 -2.52 -3.68
C ALA A 132 3.00 -2.34 -5.11
N ALA A 133 2.94 -3.43 -5.87
CA ALA A 133 2.29 -3.51 -7.15
C ALA A 133 1.13 -4.49 -7.05
N LEU A 134 -0.07 -4.04 -7.39
CA LEU A 134 -1.27 -4.86 -7.48
C LEU A 134 -1.67 -4.95 -8.95
N ALA A 135 -1.97 -6.16 -9.41
CA ALA A 135 -2.48 -6.39 -10.76
C ALA A 135 -3.76 -7.22 -10.71
N THR A 136 -4.68 -6.99 -11.65
CA THR A 136 -5.83 -7.86 -11.86
C THR A 136 -5.35 -9.17 -12.48
N GLY A 137 -5.56 -10.30 -11.78
CA GLY A 137 -5.04 -11.60 -12.18
C GLY A 137 -3.59 -11.81 -11.73
N THR A 138 -2.81 -12.55 -12.52
CA THR A 138 -1.44 -12.95 -12.14
C THR A 138 -0.34 -12.24 -12.89
N ASN A 139 -0.67 -11.42 -13.89
CA ASN A 139 0.29 -10.97 -14.88
C ASN A 139 0.63 -9.49 -14.70
N ILE A 140 1.79 -9.23 -14.10
CA ILE A 140 2.50 -7.95 -14.22
C ILE A 140 3.41 -8.09 -15.44
N THR A 141 3.28 -7.18 -16.43
CA THR A 141 4.16 -7.18 -17.60
C THR A 141 5.57 -6.73 -17.23
N GLU A 142 6.58 -7.05 -18.05
CA GLU A 142 7.95 -6.59 -17.81
C GLU A 142 8.07 -5.06 -17.71
N GLU A 143 7.29 -4.33 -18.50
CA GLU A 143 7.26 -2.86 -18.47
C GLU A 143 6.72 -2.35 -17.14
N MET A 144 5.59 -2.91 -16.67
CA MET A 144 5.01 -2.56 -15.37
C MET A 144 5.95 -2.93 -14.22
N TRP A 145 6.64 -4.07 -14.33
CA TRP A 145 7.65 -4.50 -13.38
C TRP A 145 8.83 -3.53 -13.32
N LYS A 146 9.36 -3.09 -14.48
CA LYS A 146 10.42 -2.07 -14.55
C LYS A 146 9.99 -0.77 -13.88
N VAL A 147 8.76 -0.32 -14.10
CA VAL A 147 8.20 0.87 -13.42
C VAL A 147 8.15 0.66 -11.90
N TYR A 148 7.65 -0.48 -11.43
CA TYR A 148 7.60 -0.80 -10.00
C TYR A 148 8.97 -0.89 -9.34
N VAL A 149 9.95 -1.53 -10.00
CA VAL A 149 11.33 -1.64 -9.52
C VAL A 149 11.97 -0.25 -9.45
N ASN A 150 11.79 0.59 -10.47
CA ASN A 150 12.30 1.96 -10.47
C ASN A 150 11.68 2.79 -9.34
N LEU A 151 10.37 2.68 -9.11
CA LEU A 151 9.69 3.30 -7.98
C LEU A 151 10.30 2.84 -6.64
N THR A 152 10.52 1.53 -6.49
CA THR A 152 11.08 0.94 -5.26
C THR A 152 12.51 1.42 -5.01
N ARG A 153 13.36 1.51 -6.05
CA ARG A 153 14.71 2.09 -5.96
C ARG A 153 14.68 3.57 -5.59
N TYR A 154 13.78 4.35 -6.20
CA TYR A 154 13.64 5.77 -5.91
C TYR A 154 13.30 6.03 -4.42
N TYR A 155 12.55 5.12 -3.79
CA TYR A 155 12.27 5.16 -2.34
C TYR A 155 13.34 4.51 -1.46
N GLU A 156 14.49 4.18 -2.03
CA GLU A 156 15.65 3.59 -1.34
C GLU A 156 15.31 2.27 -0.63
N ILE A 157 14.32 1.54 -1.15
CA ILE A 157 13.98 0.20 -0.65
C ILE A 157 14.85 -0.82 -1.40
N PRO A 158 15.64 -1.65 -0.70
CA PRO A 158 16.45 -2.67 -1.35
C PRO A 158 15.59 -3.65 -2.15
N ILE A 159 15.96 -3.92 -3.41
CA ILE A 159 15.21 -4.81 -4.31
C ILE A 159 15.12 -6.25 -3.78
N ALA A 160 16.13 -6.70 -3.01
CA ALA A 160 16.11 -7.98 -2.31
C ALA A 160 14.95 -8.12 -1.29
N ASN A 161 14.35 -7.00 -0.87
CA ASN A 161 13.20 -7.00 0.05
C ASN A 161 11.85 -7.13 -0.65
N ILE A 162 11.81 -7.09 -1.99
CA ILE A 162 10.57 -7.33 -2.74
C ILE A 162 10.13 -8.79 -2.52
N LYS A 163 8.85 -8.99 -2.23
CA LYS A 163 8.26 -10.31 -2.01
C LYS A 163 7.05 -10.52 -2.93
N ASN A 164 6.96 -11.70 -3.53
CA ASN A 164 5.77 -12.12 -4.26
C ASN A 164 4.70 -12.63 -3.27
N VAL A 165 3.74 -11.77 -2.96
CA VAL A 165 2.66 -12.08 -2.01
C VAL A 165 1.65 -13.07 -2.60
N TYR A 166 1.49 -13.10 -3.93
CA TYR A 166 0.54 -14.00 -4.58
C TYR A 166 0.96 -15.47 -4.48
N GLU A 167 2.22 -15.78 -4.76
CA GLU A 167 2.75 -17.15 -4.67
C GLU A 167 2.73 -17.68 -3.23
N THR A 168 3.08 -16.81 -2.28
CA THR A 168 3.08 -17.15 -0.85
C THR A 168 1.68 -17.23 -0.25
N GLY A 169 0.66 -16.63 -0.89
CA GLY A 169 -0.74 -16.79 -0.51
C GLY A 169 -1.39 -18.07 -1.03
N LYS A 170 -0.97 -18.58 -2.20
CA LYS A 170 -1.52 -19.81 -2.81
C LYS A 170 -1.27 -21.07 -2.00
N SER A 171 -0.10 -21.17 -1.35
CA SER A 171 0.23 -22.32 -0.50
C SER A 171 -0.64 -22.43 0.76
N VAL A 172 -1.52 -21.45 1.02
CA VAL A 172 -2.37 -21.38 2.21
C VAL A 172 -3.85 -21.67 1.90
N SER A 173 -4.29 -21.52 0.64
CA SER A 173 -5.68 -21.81 0.23
C SER A 173 -5.94 -23.29 -0.08
N VAL A 174 -4.92 -24.15 0.04
CA VAL A 174 -5.02 -25.61 -0.10
C VAL A 174 -4.63 -26.22 1.24
N ASN A 175 -5.52 -26.12 2.23
CA ASN A 175 -5.59 -26.97 3.43
C ASN A 175 -6.86 -26.65 4.20
#